data_AF-A0A380TA90-F1
#
_entry.id   AF-A0A380TA90-F1
#
_cell.length_a   1.000
_cell.length_b   1.000
_cell.length_c   1.000
_cell.angle_alpha   90.00
_cell.angle_beta   90.00
_cell.angle_gamma   90.00
#
_symmetry.space_group_name_H-M   'P 1'
#
loop_
_entity.id
_entity.type
_entity.pdbx_description
1 polymer ?
#
loop_
_entity_poly.entity_id
_entity_poly.type
_entity_poly.pdbx_seq_one_letter_code
_entity_poly.pdbx_strand_id
1 'polypeptide(L)'
;MVDKCFIGVDVSKGWVDIAVHGVTAVQRIDNTAEAIGGWARAVDAESVGLIAFEPTGGYERTLRRCLVEAGLPFARVHPNEIAAFRGRRGGKAKTDRLDAILLAAFAAVELSGRAASAP
;
A
#
# COMPACT_ATOMS: atom_id res chain seq x y z
N MET A 1 -20.11 12.09 1.71
CA MET A 1 -19.35 10.88 1.33
C MET A 1 -17.90 11.31 1.26
N VAL A 2 -17.09 10.86 2.21
CA VAL A 2 -15.64 11.13 2.19
C VAL A 2 -15.07 10.26 1.08
N ASP A 3 -14.42 10.87 0.10
CA ASP A 3 -13.66 10.14 -0.91
C ASP A 3 -12.57 9.34 -0.19
N LYS A 4 -12.75 8.01 -0.15
CA LYS A 4 -11.81 7.13 0.53
C LYS A 4 -10.50 7.09 -0.26
N CYS A 5 -9.40 7.32 0.44
CA CYS A 5 -8.05 7.26 -0.08
C CYS A 5 -7.55 5.81 -0.15
N PHE A 6 -6.91 5.45 -1.26
CA PHE A 6 -6.25 4.17 -1.44
C PHE A 6 -4.74 4.37 -1.39
N ILE A 7 -4.06 3.55 -0.60
CA ILE A 7 -2.63 3.68 -0.33
C ILE A 7 -1.92 2.44 -0.84
N GLY A 8 -0.80 2.64 -1.51
CA GLY A 8 0.12 1.57 -1.89
C GLY A 8 1.41 1.71 -1.13
N VAL A 9 1.93 0.59 -0.64
CA VAL A 9 3.12 0.54 0.19
C VAL A 9 4.10 -0.49 -0.36
N ASP A 10 5.25 -0.02 -0.82
CA ASP A 10 6.36 -0.89 -1.23
C ASP A 10 7.37 -1.01 -0.07
N VAL A 11 7.70 -2.25 0.29
CA VAL A 11 8.48 -2.56 1.49
C VAL A 11 9.87 -3.06 1.09
N SER A 12 10.88 -2.29 1.44
CA SER A 12 12.29 -2.66 1.31
C SER A 12 12.90 -3.02 2.66
N LYS A 13 14.11 -3.58 2.65
CA LYS A 13 14.83 -3.95 3.89
C LYS A 13 15.07 -2.74 4.81
N GLY A 14 15.42 -1.58 4.25
CA GLY A 14 15.79 -0.40 5.02
C GLY A 14 14.71 0.68 5.11
N TRP A 15 13.77 0.71 4.16
CA TRP A 15 12.77 1.76 4.04
C TRP A 15 11.44 1.22 3.53
N VAL A 16 10.42 2.05 3.64
CA VAL A 16 9.07 1.82 3.10
C VAL A 16 8.71 3.04 2.26
N ASP A 17 8.29 2.80 1.01
CA ASP A 17 7.77 3.82 0.11
C ASP A 17 6.23 3.78 0.15
N ILE A 18 5.61 4.93 0.38
CA ILE A 18 4.17 5.08 0.58
C ILE A 18 3.65 6.03 -0.49
N ALA A 19 2.64 5.58 -1.25
CA ALA A 19 1.98 6.37 -2.28
C ALA A 19 0.48 6.41 -2.04
N VAL A 20 -0.10 7.58 -2.28
CA VAL A 20 -1.55 7.79 -2.25
C VAL A 20 -2.08 7.79 -3.68
N HIS A 21 -3.19 7.10 -3.93
CA HIS A 21 -3.81 7.08 -5.24
C HIS A 21 -4.21 8.49 -5.70
N GLY A 22 -3.85 8.84 -6.94
CA GLY A 22 -4.08 10.17 -7.50
C GLY A 22 -3.02 11.22 -7.12
N VAL A 23 -2.09 10.89 -6.22
CA VAL A 23 -0.98 11.75 -5.81
C VAL A 23 0.32 11.22 -6.42
N THR A 24 1.13 12.11 -7.00
CA THR A 24 2.40 11.75 -7.64
C THR A 24 3.57 11.66 -6.64
N ALA A 25 3.44 12.30 -5.48
CA ALA A 25 4.42 12.25 -4.42
C ALA A 25 4.45 10.88 -3.73
N VAL A 26 5.66 10.40 -3.44
CA VAL A 26 5.92 9.19 -2.66
C VAL A 26 6.64 9.60 -1.39
N GLN A 27 6.10 9.22 -0.24
CA GLN A 27 6.73 9.40 1.05
C GLN A 27 7.60 8.19 1.34
N ARG A 28 8.87 8.42 1.70
CA ARG A 28 9.76 7.36 2.17
C ARG A 28 10.00 7.51 3.67
N ILE A 29 9.81 6.42 4.41
CA ILE A 29 10.12 6.32 5.84
C ILE A 29 11.02 5.11 6.11
N ASP A 30 11.68 5.07 7.27
CA ASP A 30 12.48 3.90 7.64
C ASP A 30 11.59 2.67 7.88
N ASN A 31 12.11 1.48 7.56
CA ASN A 31 11.44 0.22 7.90
C ASN A 31 11.69 -0.15 9.37
N THR A 32 11.21 0.69 10.28
CA THR A 32 11.26 0.46 11.73
C THR A 32 9.86 0.55 12.31
N ALA A 33 9.64 -0.13 13.45
CA ALA A 33 8.36 -0.09 14.14
C ALA A 33 7.99 1.34 14.60
N GLU A 34 8.99 2.15 14.92
CA GLU A 34 8.78 3.54 15.35
C GLU A 34 8.29 4.41 14.20
N ALA A 35 8.99 4.41 13.06
CA ALA A 35 8.62 5.22 11.90
C ALA A 35 7.28 4.78 11.31
N ILE A 36 7.07 3.47 11.13
CA ILE A 36 5.82 2.92 10.60
C ILE A 36 4.67 3.14 11.58
N GLY A 37 4.89 2.92 12.88
CA GLY A 37 3.86 3.13 13.90
C GLY A 37 3.49 4.60 14.06
N GLY A 38 4.46 5.51 13.94
CA GLY A 38 4.21 6.96 13.90
C GLY A 38 3.37 7.36 12.69
N TRP A 39 3.72 6.86 11.51
CA TRP A 39 2.94 7.07 10.29
C TRP A 39 1.52 6.50 10.41
N ALA A 40 1.36 5.24 10.82
CA ALA A 40 0.06 4.58 10.91
C ALA A 40 -0.90 5.30 11.89
N ARG A 41 -0.40 5.86 12.99
CA ARG A 41 -1.22 6.65 13.93
C ARG A 41 -1.62 8.03 13.40
N ALA A 42 -0.83 8.60 12.49
CA ALA A 42 -1.13 9.89 11.86
C ALA A 42 -2.13 9.76 10.71
N VAL A 43 -2.34 8.55 10.20
CA VAL A 43 -3.33 8.27 9.16
C VAL A 43 -4.73 8.22 9.77
N ASP A 44 -5.63 9.05 9.25
CA ASP A 44 -7.05 8.99 9.62
C ASP A 44 -7.71 7.74 9.02
N ALA A 45 -8.07 6.78 9.88
CA ALA A 45 -8.65 5.51 9.47
C ALA A 45 -9.99 5.66 8.73
N GLU A 46 -10.78 6.69 9.02
CA GLU A 46 -12.07 6.91 8.34
C GLU A 46 -11.87 7.37 6.88
N SER A 47 -10.74 8.05 6.63
CA SER A 47 -10.35 8.53 5.30
C SER A 47 -9.75 7.42 4.41
N VAL A 48 -9.35 6.27 4.97
CA VAL A 48 -8.68 5.21 4.22
C VAL A 48 -9.66 4.14 3.75
N GLY A 49 -9.65 3.88 2.45
CA GLY A 49 -10.35 2.75 1.83
C GLY A 49 -9.59 1.44 1.99
N LEU A 50 -8.31 1.44 1.60
CA LEU A 50 -7.47 0.25 1.66
C LEU A 50 -5.99 0.61 1.51
N ILE A 51 -5.13 -0.10 2.24
CA ILE A 51 -3.67 -0.06 2.12
C ILE A 51 -3.20 -1.37 1.47
N ALA A 52 -2.62 -1.31 0.28
CA ALA A 52 -2.12 -2.47 -0.44
C ALA A 52 -0.58 -2.56 -0.36
N PHE A 53 -0.06 -3.75 -0.07
CA PHE A 53 1.38 -4.04 -0.11
C PHE A 53 1.63 -5.47 -0.59
N GLU A 54 2.81 -5.70 -1.19
CA GLU A 54 3.26 -7.03 -1.58
C GLU A 54 4.05 -7.70 -0.44
N PRO A 55 3.95 -9.02 -0.24
CA PRO A 55 4.87 -9.76 0.64
C PRO A 55 6.32 -9.70 0.14
N THR A 56 7.24 -9.22 0.98
CA THR A 56 8.67 -9.07 0.64
C THR A 56 9.54 -9.81 1.63
N GLY A 57 9.57 -11.14 1.54
CA GLY A 57 10.51 -11.99 2.29
C GLY A 57 10.43 -11.87 3.83
N GLY A 58 9.37 -11.28 4.39
CA GLY A 58 9.19 -11.05 5.82
C GLY A 58 9.44 -9.61 6.28
N TYR A 59 9.96 -8.72 5.43
CA TYR A 59 10.16 -7.31 5.80
C TYR A 59 8.84 -6.56 6.01
N GLU A 60 7.75 -7.05 5.44
CA GLU A 60 6.40 -6.50 5.57
C GLU A 60 5.76 -6.77 6.94
N ARG A 61 6.38 -7.63 7.78
CA ARG A 61 5.82 -8.02 9.09
C ARG A 61 5.63 -6.83 10.03
N THR A 62 6.60 -5.91 10.04
CA THR A 62 6.55 -4.70 10.86
C THR A 62 5.40 -3.80 10.42
N LEU A 63 5.29 -3.54 9.11
CA LEU A 63 4.16 -2.82 8.51
C LEU A 63 2.83 -3.43 8.92
N ARG A 64 2.65 -4.73 8.68
CA ARG A 64 1.40 -5.44 8.99
C ARG A 64 1.00 -5.29 10.46
N ARG A 65 1.96 -5.45 11.39
CA ARG A 65 1.67 -5.31 12.82
C ARG A 65 1.17 -3.90 13.16
N CYS A 66 1.86 -2.87 12.69
CA CYS A 66 1.47 -1.49 12.97
C CYS A 66 0.12 -1.12 12.34
N LEU A 67 -0.21 -1.65 11.15
CA LEU A 67 -1.51 -1.44 10.53
C LEU A 67 -2.65 -2.09 11.34
N VAL A 68 -2.43 -3.31 11.86
CA VAL A 68 -3.39 -3.98 12.75
C VAL A 68 -3.59 -3.19 14.03
N GLU A 69 -2.50 -2.73 14.67
CA GLU A 69 -2.54 -1.94 15.91
C GLU A 69 -3.27 -0.60 15.71
N ALA A 70 -3.17 0.00 14.53
CA ALA A 70 -3.84 1.26 14.16
C ALA A 70 -5.27 1.07 13.64
N GLY A 71 -5.75 -0.17 13.47
CA GLY A 71 -7.09 -0.45 12.94
C GLY A 71 -7.26 -0.06 11.46
N LEU A 72 -6.18 0.00 10.69
CA LEU A 72 -6.21 0.43 9.28
C LEU A 72 -6.54 -0.74 8.35
N PRO A 73 -7.44 -0.57 7.36
CA PRO A 73 -7.77 -1.62 6.41
C PRO A 73 -6.60 -1.87 5.45
N PHE A 74 -6.19 -3.13 5.28
CA PHE A 74 -5.11 -3.48 4.38
C PHE A 74 -5.33 -4.78 3.61
N ALA A 75 -4.63 -4.91 2.48
CA ALA A 75 -4.60 -6.11 1.67
C ALA A 75 -3.16 -6.47 1.28
N ARG A 76 -2.84 -7.75 1.36
CA ARG A 76 -1.61 -8.31 0.80
C ARG A 76 -1.89 -8.68 -0.64
N VAL A 77 -1.18 -8.06 -1.58
CA VAL A 77 -1.38 -8.32 -3.01
C VAL A 77 -0.37 -9.36 -3.47
N HIS A 78 -0.82 -10.32 -4.27
CA HIS A 78 0.09 -11.31 -4.83
C HIS A 78 0.98 -10.67 -5.93
N PRO A 79 2.30 -10.94 -5.97
CA PRO A 79 3.22 -10.39 -6.98
C PRO A 79 2.70 -10.55 -8.42
N ASN A 80 2.17 -11.73 -8.74
CA ASN A 80 1.58 -12.03 -10.06
C ASN A 80 0.39 -11.13 -10.42
N GLU A 81 -0.43 -10.70 -9.45
CA GLU A 81 -1.56 -9.79 -9.71
C GLU A 81 -1.06 -8.40 -10.06
N ILE A 82 -0.04 -7.90 -9.35
CA ILE A 82 0.61 -6.62 -9.64
C ILE A 82 1.30 -6.66 -11.00
N ALA A 83 2.01 -7.74 -11.32
CA ALA A 83 2.65 -7.92 -12.62
C ALA A 83 1.62 -7.95 -13.76
N ALA A 84 0.52 -8.68 -13.60
CA ALA A 84 -0.56 -8.73 -14.57
C ALA A 84 -1.23 -7.34 -14.74
N PHE A 85 -1.46 -6.62 -13.65
CA PHE A 85 -2.02 -5.27 -13.69
C PHE A 85 -1.08 -4.28 -14.39
N ARG A 86 0.23 -4.36 -14.14
CA ARG A 86 1.25 -3.57 -14.85
C ARG A 86 1.20 -3.82 -16.35
N GLY A 87 1.09 -5.10 -16.75
CA GLY A 87 0.95 -5.52 -18.15
C GLY A 87 -0.30 -4.93 -18.81
N ARG A 88 -1.46 -4.97 -18.13
CA ARG A 88 -2.71 -4.36 -18.62
C ARG A 88 -2.62 -2.84 -18.79
N ARG A 89 -1.82 -2.16 -17.98
CA ARG A 89 -1.60 -0.70 -18.07
C ARG A 89 -0.56 -0.28 -19.13
N GLY A 90 0.09 -1.21 -19.82
CA GLY A 90 1.03 -0.91 -20.92
C GLY A 90 2.37 -0.30 -20.49
N GLY A 91 2.75 -0.37 -19.22
CA GLY A 91 3.99 0.24 -18.72
C GLY A 91 5.24 -0.59 -18.98
N LYS A 92 6.23 -0.04 -19.71
CA LYS A 92 7.61 -0.57 -19.78
C LYS A 92 8.37 -0.26 -18.47
N ALA A 93 9.17 -1.21 -18.01
CA ALA A 93 9.84 -1.18 -16.71
C ALA A 93 10.84 -0.02 -16.54
N LYS A 94 10.70 0.74 -15.45
CA LYS A 94 11.79 1.17 -14.55
C LYS A 94 11.26 1.83 -13.28
N THR A 95 11.86 1.43 -12.15
CA THR A 95 12.04 2.15 -10.86
C THR A 95 11.12 1.79 -9.70
N ASP A 96 11.76 1.44 -8.58
CA ASP A 96 11.24 0.96 -7.30
C ASP A 96 10.13 1.85 -6.70
N ARG A 97 10.19 3.18 -6.85
CA ARG A 97 9.15 4.09 -6.34
C ARG A 97 7.81 3.99 -7.07
N LEU A 98 7.82 3.51 -8.32
CA LEU A 98 6.59 3.30 -9.07
C LEU A 98 5.78 2.14 -8.50
N ASP A 99 6.37 1.26 -7.69
CA ASP A 99 5.70 0.08 -7.17
C ASP A 99 4.68 0.45 -6.10
N ALA A 100 5.00 1.40 -5.21
CA ALA A 100 4.03 1.98 -4.28
C ALA A 100 2.86 2.64 -5.02
N ILE A 101 3.13 3.42 -6.08
CA ILE A 101 2.08 4.07 -6.90
C ILE A 101 1.21 3.03 -7.61
N LEU A 102 1.82 1.99 -8.15
CA LEU A 102 1.13 0.89 -8.81
C LEU A 102 0.23 0.13 -7.85
N LEU A 103 0.71 -0.14 -6.63
CA LEU A 103 -0.05 -0.74 -5.54
C LEU A 103 -1.25 0.12 -5.15
N ALA A 104 -1.08 1.44 -5.03
CA ALA A 104 -2.16 2.36 -4.69
C ALA A 104 -3.24 2.37 -5.78
N ALA A 105 -2.82 2.35 -7.04
CA ALA A 105 -3.73 2.25 -8.17
C ALA A 105 -4.40 0.89 -8.30
N PHE A 106 -3.70 -0.20 -7.99
CA PHE A 106 -4.29 -1.54 -7.94
C PHE A 106 -5.37 -1.60 -6.85
N ALA A 107 -5.09 -1.07 -5.66
CA ALA A 107 -6.06 -0.98 -4.58
C ALA A 107 -7.34 -0.24 -5.00
N ALA A 108 -7.18 0.92 -5.63
CA ALA A 108 -8.29 1.74 -6.09
C ALA A 108 -9.14 1.09 -7.20
N VAL A 109 -8.52 0.34 -8.12
CA VAL A 109 -9.20 -0.21 -9.31
C VAL A 109 -9.69 -1.64 -9.10
N GLU A 110 -8.89 -2.49 -8.47
CA GLU A 110 -9.13 -3.94 -8.41
C GLU A 110 -9.63 -4.41 -7.05
N LEU A 111 -9.32 -3.67 -5.97
CA LEU A 111 -9.67 -4.07 -4.61
C LEU A 111 -10.82 -3.26 -4.00
N SER A 112 -11.07 -2.04 -4.47
CA SER A 112 -12.20 -1.21 -4.03
C SER A 112 -13.56 -1.91 -4.19
N GLY A 113 -13.71 -2.79 -5.18
CA GLY A 113 -14.89 -3.65 -5.37
C GLY A 113 -14.84 -5.01 -4.68
N ARG A 114 -13.66 -5.46 -4.20
CA ARG A 114 -13.47 -6.75 -3.51
C ARG A 114 -13.50 -6.63 -1.99
N ALA A 115 -13.16 -5.45 -1.45
CA ALA A 115 -13.18 -5.15 -0.02
C ALA A 115 -14.60 -5.13 0.60
N ALA A 116 -15.65 -5.27 -0.22
CA ALA A 116 -17.02 -5.51 0.25
C ALA A 116 -17.23 -6.93 0.81
N SER A 117 -16.23 -7.82 0.71
CA SER A 117 -16.33 -9.18 1.22
C SER A 117 -14.99 -9.70 1.76
N ALA A 118 -14.67 -9.39 3.01
CA ALA A 118 -13.89 -10.27 3.90
C ALA A 118 -14.23 -9.92 5.37
N PRO A 119 -14.22 -10.92 6.27
CA PRO A 119 -15.07 -11.03 7.46
C PRO A 119 -14.78 -10.05 8.59
#